data_AF-A0A016SU54-F1
#
_entry.id   AF-A0A016SU54-F1
#
_cell.length_a   1.000
_cell.length_b   1.000
_cell.length_c   1.000
_cell.angle_alpha   90.00
_cell.angle_beta   90.00
_cell.angle_gamma   90.00
#
_symmetry.space_group_name_H-M   'P 1'
#
loop_
_entity.id
_entity.type
_entity.pdbx_description
1 polymer ?
#
loop_
_entity_poly.entity_id
_entity_poly.type
_entity_poly.pdbx_seq_one_letter_code
_entity_poly.pdbx_strand_id
1 'polypeptide(L)'
;MVKMIQDMYEGTTARVRTVHGTTSKFTIAVGVHQGSALSPFLFIMTLDSVLKHLLEGPPFTLLYADDVALFADSRAELQFKVQKWQLSLADSGLK
;
A
#
# COMPACT_ATOMS: atom_id res chain seq x y z
N MET A 1 19.80 -9.68 -6.52
CA MET A 1 18.65 -9.57 -5.60
C MET A 1 17.43 -8.94 -6.28
N VAL A 2 17.50 -7.71 -6.78
CA VAL A 2 16.36 -7.05 -7.45
C VAL A 2 15.76 -7.88 -8.59
N LYS A 3 16.61 -8.43 -9.47
CA LYS A 3 16.17 -9.28 -10.58
C LYS A 3 15.36 -10.51 -10.11
N MET A 4 15.80 -11.18 -9.04
CA MET A 4 15.08 -12.32 -8.47
C MET A 4 13.68 -11.92 -7.96
N ILE A 5 13.54 -10.72 -7.39
CA ILE A 5 12.23 -10.20 -6.97
C ILE A 5 11.38 -9.89 -8.20
N GLN A 6 11.94 -9.30 -9.26
CA GLN A 6 11.21 -9.05 -10.50
C GLN A 6 10.72 -10.36 -11.14
N ASP A 7 11.60 -11.37 -11.21
CA ASP A 7 11.28 -12.70 -11.74
C ASP A 7 10.15 -13.37 -10.95
N MET A 8 10.03 -13.12 -9.63
CA MET A 8 8.90 -13.63 -8.83
C MET A 8 7.57 -13.03 -9.25
N TYR A 9 7.56 -11.79 -9.73
CA TYR A 9 6.33 -11.06 -10.09
C TYR A 9 5.98 -11.17 -11.57
N GLU A 10 6.96 -11.40 -12.44
CA GLU A 10 6.76 -11.52 -13.88
C GLU A 10 5.77 -12.64 -14.22
N GLY A 11 4.77 -12.33 -15.06
CA GLY A 11 3.77 -13.30 -15.50
C GLY A 11 2.84 -13.83 -14.38
N THR A 12 2.79 -13.18 -13.21
CA THR A 12 1.90 -13.60 -12.11
C THR A 12 0.44 -13.63 -12.57
N THR A 13 -0.26 -14.71 -12.25
CA THR A 13 -1.70 -14.86 -12.49
C THR A 13 -2.42 -15.29 -11.22
N ALA A 14 -3.70 -14.93 -11.10
CA ALA A 14 -4.57 -15.39 -10.02
C ALA A 14 -5.88 -15.95 -10.58
N ARG A 15 -6.66 -16.58 -9.70
CA ARG A 15 -8.01 -17.08 -9.94
C ARG A 15 -8.77 -17.03 -8.63
N VAL A 16 -10.08 -16.89 -8.68
CA VAL A 16 -10.94 -16.83 -7.49
C VAL A 16 -11.67 -18.15 -7.34
N ARG A 17 -11.65 -18.73 -6.14
CA ARG A 17 -12.48 -19.87 -5.77
C ARG A 17 -13.78 -19.36 -5.14
N THR A 18 -14.91 -19.76 -5.70
CA THR A 18 -16.25 -19.39 -5.24
C THR A 18 -17.06 -20.65 -4.93
N VAL A 19 -18.27 -20.49 -4.36
CA VAL A 19 -19.21 -21.60 -4.13
C VAL A 19 -19.69 -22.26 -5.43
N HIS A 20 -19.61 -21.56 -6.56
CA HIS A 20 -20.02 -22.05 -7.89
C HIS A 20 -18.85 -22.65 -8.69
N GLY A 21 -17.66 -22.74 -8.11
CA GLY A 21 -16.45 -23.23 -8.77
C GLY A 21 -15.33 -22.20 -8.82
N THR A 22 -14.35 -22.45 -9.69
CA THR A 22 -13.13 -21.63 -9.79
C THR A 22 -13.11 -20.85 -11.10
N THR A 23 -12.75 -19.57 -11.06
CA THR A 23 -12.68 -18.72 -12.26
C THR A 23 -11.54 -19.13 -13.20
N SER A 24 -11.58 -18.65 -14.44
CA SER A 24 -10.40 -18.62 -15.30
C SER A 24 -9.26 -17.81 -14.65
N LYS A 25 -8.03 -18.04 -15.10
CA LYS A 25 -6.88 -17.24 -14.68
C LYS A 25 -6.98 -15.83 -15.26
N PHE A 26 -6.55 -14.85 -14.47
CA PHE A 26 -6.33 -13.49 -14.91
C PHE A 26 -4.95 -13.01 -14.46
N THR A 27 -4.36 -12.09 -15.20
CA THR A 27 -3.03 -11.53 -14.91
C THR A 27 -3.09 -10.55 -13.74
N ILE A 28 -2.10 -10.62 -12.86
CA ILE A 28 -1.89 -9.65 -11.79
C ILE A 28 -0.87 -8.62 -12.28
N ALA A 29 -1.36 -7.43 -12.63
CA ALA A 29 -0.51 -6.35 -13.13
C ALA A 29 0.02 -5.44 -12.01
N VAL A 30 -0.65 -5.39 -10.86
CA VAL A 30 -0.33 -4.50 -9.74
C VAL A 30 -0.55 -5.21 -8.41
N GLY A 31 0.12 -4.72 -7.37
CA GLY A 31 0.01 -5.23 -6.00
C GLY A 31 1.13 -6.20 -5.63
N VAL A 32 1.04 -6.72 -4.40
CA VAL A 32 1.99 -7.68 -3.83
C VAL A 32 1.33 -9.05 -3.63
N HIS A 33 2.13 -10.11 -3.56
CA HIS A 33 1.62 -11.46 -3.33
C HIS A 33 1.12 -11.62 -1.90
N GLN A 34 -0.20 -11.78 -1.72
CA GLN A 34 -0.75 -12.08 -0.40
C GLN A 34 -0.22 -13.43 0.12
N GLY A 35 0.23 -13.44 1.39
CA GLY A 35 0.82 -14.62 2.03
C GLY A 35 2.31 -14.83 1.76
N SER A 36 2.94 -13.98 0.92
CA SER A 36 4.40 -13.99 0.75
C SER A 36 5.10 -13.31 1.93
N ALA A 37 6.16 -13.93 2.45
CA ALA A 37 7.00 -13.36 3.50
C ALA A 37 7.73 -12.08 3.07
N LEU A 38 7.95 -11.89 1.77
CA LEU A 38 8.64 -10.71 1.22
C LEU A 38 7.68 -9.52 1.01
N SER A 39 6.39 -9.79 0.81
CA SER A 39 5.41 -8.76 0.44
C SER A 39 5.20 -7.66 1.48
N PRO A 40 5.20 -7.93 2.81
CA PRO A 40 5.16 -6.87 3.82
C PRO A 40 6.32 -5.88 3.69
N PHE A 41 7.54 -6.37 3.42
CA PHE A 41 8.71 -5.52 3.25
C PHE A 41 8.62 -4.65 1.99
N LEU A 42 8.22 -5.25 0.86
CA LEU A 42 8.02 -4.50 -0.39
C LEU A 42 6.93 -3.42 -0.23
N PHE A 43 5.85 -3.75 0.47
CA PHE A 43 4.78 -2.79 0.76
C PHE A 43 5.27 -1.61 1.60
N ILE A 44 5.99 -1.87 2.71
CA ILE A 44 6.55 -0.83 3.57
C ILE A 44 7.57 0.04 2.79
N MET A 45 8.42 -0.55 1.96
CA MET A 45 9.35 0.23 1.12
C MET A 45 8.62 1.18 0.16
N THR A 46 7.53 0.71 -0.47
CA THR A 46 6.71 1.56 -1.34
C THR A 46 6.06 2.69 -0.53
N LEU A 47 5.49 2.39 0.63
CA LEU A 47 4.89 3.40 1.50
C LEU A 47 5.93 4.42 1.99
N ASP A 48 7.12 3.99 2.40
CA ASP A 48 8.20 4.91 2.82
C ASP A 48 8.55 5.88 1.68
N SER A 49 8.71 5.38 0.45
CA SER A 49 9.01 6.23 -0.71
C SER A 49 7.90 7.22 -1.05
N VAL A 50 6.63 6.84 -0.85
CA VAL A 50 5.46 7.69 -1.19
C VAL A 50 5.12 8.68 -0.07
N LEU A 51 5.33 8.29 1.18
CA LEU A 51 4.84 9.03 2.35
C LEU A 51 5.93 9.83 3.06
N LYS A 52 7.20 9.71 2.67
CA LYS A 52 8.33 10.36 3.35
C LYS A 52 8.14 11.86 3.61
N HIS A 53 7.50 12.59 2.69
CA HIS A 53 7.23 14.04 2.82
C HIS A 53 5.95 14.37 3.62
N LEU A 54 5.18 13.36 3.99
CA LEU A 54 3.93 13.48 4.75
C LEU A 54 4.08 13.09 6.22
N LEU A 55 5.13 12.34 6.57
CA LEU A 55 5.35 11.90 7.94
C LEU A 55 5.75 13.06 8.85
N GLU A 56 4.85 13.36 9.78
CA GLU A 56 5.13 14.20 10.93
C GLU A 56 5.37 13.24 12.09
N GLY A 57 6.62 13.14 12.58
CA GLY A 57 7.03 12.12 13.55
C GLY A 57 6.15 12.08 14.82
N PRO A 58 6.35 11.06 15.70
CA PRO A 58 5.50 10.87 16.86
C PRO A 58 5.38 12.13 17.75
N PRO A 59 4.17 12.46 18.24
CA PRO A 59 2.93 11.67 18.16
C PRO A 59 2.05 11.99 16.94
N PHE A 60 2.48 12.82 15.99
CA PHE A 60 1.59 13.42 14.99
C PHE A 60 1.16 12.48 13.86
N THR A 61 1.95 11.45 13.57
CA THR A 61 1.65 10.41 12.59
C THR A 61 2.09 9.05 13.14
N LEU A 62 1.20 8.06 13.07
CA LEU A 62 1.52 6.66 13.32
C LEU A 62 1.13 5.82 12.10
N LEU A 63 2.03 4.93 11.69
CA LEU A 63 1.80 3.98 10.60
C LEU A 63 1.94 2.55 11.12
N TYR A 64 1.03 1.68 10.67
CA TYR A 64 1.13 0.24 10.88
C TYR A 64 0.56 -0.49 9.68
N ALA A 65 1.41 -1.20 8.94
CA ALA A 65 1.03 -1.83 7.67
C ALA A 65 0.30 -0.82 6.76
N ASP A 66 -0.96 -1.05 6.42
CA ASP A 66 -1.83 -0.18 5.63
C ASP A 66 -2.62 0.86 6.45
N ASP A 67 -2.60 0.75 7.78
CA ASP A 67 -3.29 1.68 8.69
C ASP A 67 -2.44 2.94 8.97
N VAL A 68 -3.10 4.10 8.93
CA VAL A 68 -2.53 5.40 9.31
C VAL A 68 -3.40 6.06 10.39
N ALA A 69 -2.76 6.57 11.43
CA ALA A 69 -3.39 7.46 12.41
C ALA A 69 -2.71 8.84 12.36
N LEU A 70 -3.52 9.88 12.13
CA LEU A 70 -3.09 11.27 12.09
C LEU A 70 -3.58 11.99 13.34
N PHE A 71 -2.70 12.73 13.99
CA PHE A 71 -3.00 13.52 15.17
C PHE A 71 -2.79 15.00 14.87
N ALA A 72 -3.67 15.83 15.44
CA ALA A 72 -3.69 17.27 15.26
C ALA A 72 -4.39 17.92 16.45
N ASP A 73 -4.04 19.17 16.75
CA ASP A 73 -4.60 19.90 17.90
C ASP A 73 -5.98 20.50 17.59
N SER A 74 -6.36 20.53 16.31
CA SER A 74 -7.66 21.04 15.87
C SER A 74 -8.28 20.22 14.75
N ARG A 75 -9.62 20.29 14.67
CA ARG A 75 -10.38 19.68 13.57
C ARG A 75 -9.95 20.23 12.20
N ALA A 76 -9.67 21.53 12.11
CA ALA A 76 -9.29 22.16 10.84
C ALA A 76 -7.94 21.64 10.35
N GLU A 77 -6.96 21.52 11.25
CA GLU A 77 -5.66 20.94 10.94
C GLU A 77 -5.78 19.45 10.58
N LEU A 78 -6.57 18.66 11.32
CA LEU A 78 -6.80 17.26 10.98
C LEU A 78 -7.40 17.11 9.58
N GLN A 79 -8.40 17.94 9.25
CA GLN A 79 -9.04 17.92 7.94
C GLN A 79 -8.06 18.26 6.81
N PHE A 80 -7.18 19.23 7.03
CA PHE A 80 -6.12 19.59 6.10
C PHE A 80 -5.13 18.43 5.91
N LYS A 81 -4.67 17.80 7.00
CA LYS A 81 -3.78 16.63 6.94
C LYS A 81 -4.41 15.48 6.15
N VAL A 82 -5.66 15.12 6.43
CA VAL A 82 -6.39 14.07 5.69
C VAL A 82 -6.43 14.37 4.19
N GLN A 83 -6.77 15.60 3.79
CA GLN A 83 -6.82 15.98 2.37
C GLN A 83 -5.45 15.91 1.70
N LYS A 84 -4.40 16.38 2.37
CA LYS A 84 -3.01 16.32 1.88
C LYS A 84 -2.57 14.87 1.65
N TRP A 85 -2.92 13.97 2.57
CA TRP A 85 -2.64 12.55 2.47
C TRP A 85 -3.40 11.90 1.32
N GLN A 86 -4.69 12.14 1.20
CA GLN A 86 -5.52 11.62 0.10
C GLN A 86 -4.99 12.01 -1.27
N LEU A 87 -4.60 13.28 -1.45
CA LEU A 87 -4.03 13.76 -2.71
C LEU A 87 -2.68 13.09 -3.03
N SER A 88 -1.76 13.03 -2.06
CA SER A 88 -0.43 12.45 -2.27
C SER A 88 -0.48 10.94 -2.57
N LEU A 89 -1.39 10.21 -1.91
CA LEU A 89 -1.63 8.79 -2.16
C LEU A 89 -2.21 8.57 -3.57
N ALA A 90 -3.22 9.36 -3.96
CA ALA A 90 -3.84 9.28 -5.27
C ALA A 90 -2.84 9.56 -6.41
N ASP A 91 -1.99 10.58 -6.25
CA ASP A 91 -0.91 10.90 -7.21
C ASP A 91 0.10 9.75 -7.36
N SER A 92 0.24 8.92 -6.34
CA SER A 92 1.12 7.74 -6.33
C SER A 92 0.41 6.45 -6.76
N GLY A 93 -0.85 6.53 -7.19
CA GLY A 93 -1.66 5.38 -7.61
C GLY A 93 -2.16 4.50 -6.45
N LEU A 94 -2.03 4.96 -5.21
CA LEU A 94 -2.60 4.33 -4.02
C LEU A 94 -4.00 4.91 -3.76
N LYS A 95 -4.90 4.09 -3.22
CA LYS A 95 -6.29 4.45 -2.96
C LYS A 95 -6.58 4.39 -1.47
#